data_AF-A0A8X7UM74-F1
#
_entry.id   AF-A0A8X7UM74-F1
#
_cell.length_a   1.000
_cell.length_b   1.000
_cell.length_c   1.000
_cell.angle_alpha   90.00
_cell.angle_beta   90.00
_cell.angle_gamma   90.00
#
_symmetry.space_group_name_H-M   'P 1'
#
loop_
_entity.id
_entity.type
_entity.pdbx_description
1 polymer ?
#
loop_
_entity_poly.entity_id
_entity_poly.type
_entity_poly.pdbx_seq_one_letter_code
_entity_poly.pdbx_strand_id
1 'polypeptide(L)' 'MASEEEERGTEEPLSPVSRLLSSLELCAVIVVTLGLKTRCNISSVVAGIKESLIKLPRFSCKLVIIYIPTSILL' A
#
# COMPACT_ATOMS: atom_id res chain seq x y z
N MET A 1 -5.38 6.99 24.59
CA MET A 1 -6.59 6.79 23.79
C MET A 1 -6.70 8.00 22.86
N ALA A 2 -5.88 8.02 21.81
CA ALA A 2 -5.89 9.09 20.82
C ALA A 2 -6.76 8.60 19.66
N SER A 3 -7.87 9.29 19.50
CA SER A 3 -8.91 9.19 18.49
C SER A 3 -8.46 8.68 17.12
N GLU A 4 -9.03 7.55 16.71
CA GLU A 4 -8.92 6.91 15.38
C GLU A 4 -9.71 7.68 14.29
N GLU A 5 -10.11 8.92 14.55
CA GLU A 5 -11.08 9.67 13.74
C GLU A 5 -10.45 10.70 12.78
N GLU A 6 -9.14 10.93 12.84
CA GLU A 6 -8.45 12.00 12.08
C GLU A 6 -7.66 11.50 10.85
N GLU A 7 -7.95 10.29 10.36
CA GLU A 7 -7.34 9.74 9.13
C GLU A 7 -8.38 9.46 8.04
N ARG A 8 -9.46 10.25 7.98
CA ARG A 8 -10.28 10.33 6.75
C ARG A 8 -9.57 11.20 5.72
N GLY A 9 -8.40 10.73 5.27
CA GLY A 9 -7.89 11.15 3.96
C GLY A 9 -8.99 10.87 2.92
N THR A 10 -9.23 11.80 2.01
CA THR A 10 -10.22 11.65 0.94
C THR A 10 -10.04 10.29 0.27
N GLU A 11 -11.01 9.38 0.44
CA GLU A 11 -10.95 8.05 -0.15
C GLU A 11 -10.96 8.19 -1.67
N GLU A 12 -9.81 7.97 -2.30
CA GLU A 12 -9.69 8.04 -3.76
C GLU A 12 -10.09 6.68 -4.37
N PRO A 13 -11.05 6.65 -5.31
CA PRO A 13 -11.43 5.40 -5.95
C PRO A 13 -10.27 4.84 -6.76
N LEU A 14 -10.06 3.53 -6.65
CA LEU A 14 -9.03 2.85 -7.43
C LEU A 14 -9.34 2.91 -8.94
N SER A 15 -8.27 3.07 -9.73
CA SER A 15 -8.35 2.89 -11.18
C SER A 15 -8.78 1.46 -11.56
N PRO A 16 -9.37 1.23 -12.75
CA PRO A 16 -9.81 -0.09 -13.18
C PRO A 16 -8.71 -1.17 -13.10
N VAL A 17 -7.47 -0.83 -13.47
CA VAL A 17 -6.34 -1.76 -13.41
C VAL A 17 -5.93 -2.03 -11.96
N SER A 18 -5.88 -1.00 -11.12
CA SER A 18 -5.56 -1.16 -9.69
C SER A 18 -6.58 -2.05 -8.97
N ARG A 19 -7.86 -1.95 -9.33
CA ARG A 19 -8.92 -2.84 -8.82
C ARG A 19 -8.68 -4.29 -9.21
N LEU A 20 -8.32 -4.54 -10.48
CA LEU A 20 -8.02 -5.89 -10.96
C LEU A 20 -6.81 -6.51 -10.23
N LEU A 21 -5.72 -5.74 -10.09
CA LEU A 21 -4.50 -6.18 -9.41
C LEU A 21 -4.71 -6.45 -7.91
N SER A 22 -5.68 -5.77 -7.29
CA SER A 22 -6.03 -5.92 -5.88
C SER A 22 -7.16 -6.92 -5.64
N SER A 23 -7.67 -7.59 -6.67
CA SER A 23 -8.71 -8.60 -6.53
C SER A 23 -8.22 -9.82 -5.76
N LEU A 24 -9.13 -10.49 -5.06
CA LEU A 24 -8.83 -11.69 -4.27
C LEU A 24 -8.26 -12.84 -5.15
N GLU A 25 -8.60 -12.84 -6.43
CA GLU A 25 -8.23 -13.87 -7.40
C GLU A 25 -6.80 -13.69 -7.93
N LEU A 26 -6.29 -12.45 -7.99
CA LEU A 26 -4.98 -12.15 -8.56
C LEU A 26 -3.94 -11.72 -7.52
N CYS A 27 -4.35 -11.01 -6.46
CA CYS A 27 -3.51 -10.48 -5.38
C CYS A 27 -2.05 -10.20 -5.81
N ALA A 28 -1.87 -9.19 -6.67
CA ALA A 28 -0.59 -8.96 -7.32
C ALA A 28 0.44 -8.31 -6.37
N VAL A 29 1.60 -8.95 -6.22
CA VAL A 29 2.72 -8.45 -5.41
C VAL A 29 3.92 -8.19 -6.31
N ILE A 30 4.45 -6.95 -6.26
CA ILE A 30 5.66 -6.58 -6.99
C ILE A 30 6.86 -6.76 -6.05
N VAL A 31 7.76 -7.67 -6.40
CA VAL A 31 9.03 -7.88 -5.68
C VAL A 31 10.17 -7.28 -6.50
N VAL A 32 10.88 -6.31 -5.92
CA VAL A 32 12.04 -5.68 -6.54
C VAL A 32 13.30 -6.12 -5.80
N THR A 33 14.24 -6.73 -6.53
CA THR A 33 15.55 -7.13 -5.99
C THR A 33 16.63 -6.21 -6.55
N LEU A 34 17.41 -5.58 -5.68
CA LEU A 34 18.49 -4.67 -6.05
C LEU A 34 19.83 -5.25 -5.58
N GLY A 35 20.73 -5.52 -6.54
CA GLY A 35 22.10 -5.93 -6.25
C GLY A 35 22.98 -4.71 -6.04
N LEU A 36 23.69 -4.65 -4.91
CA LEU A 36 24.59 -3.55 -4.59
C LEU A 36 26.03 -4.08 -4.55
N LYS A 37 26.91 -3.48 -5.36
CA LYS A 37 28.33 -3.86 -5.43
C LYS A 37 29.11 -3.46 -4.17
N THR A 38 28.63 -2.44 -3.46
CA THR A 38 29.25 -1.91 -2.25
C THR A 38 28.58 -2.48 -1.01
N ARG A 39 29.31 -2.51 0.12
CA ARG A 39 28.70 -2.83 1.41
C ARG A 39 27.68 -1.76 1.78
N CYS A 40 26.47 -2.18 2.10
CA CYS A 40 25.43 -1.29 2.57
C CYS A 40 25.40 -1.21 4.09
N ASN A 41 25.25 0.02 4.59
CA ASN A 41 24.84 0.25 5.96
C ASN A 41 23.31 0.15 6.04
N ILE A 42 22.83 -0.89 6.73
CA ILE A 42 21.39 -1.18 6.87
C ILE A 42 20.66 0.00 7.52
N SER A 43 21.24 0.63 8.54
CA SER A 43 20.65 1.77 9.24
C SER A 43 20.46 2.97 8.31
N SER A 44 21.43 3.25 7.44
CA SER A 44 21.33 4.32 6.43
C SER A 44 20.26 4.02 5.38
N VAL A 45 20.13 2.76 4.94
CA VAL A 45 19.07 2.36 4.00
C VAL A 45 17.69 2.55 4.62
N VAL A 46 17.49 2.09 5.85
CA VAL A 46 16.20 2.26 6.57
C VAL A 46 15.87 3.74 6.75
N ALA A 47 16.84 4.56 7.15
CA ALA A 47 16.64 6.00 7.29
C ALA A 47 16.26 6.65 5.95
N GLY A 48 16.97 6.30 4.87
CA GLY A 48 16.67 6.80 3.53
C GLY A 48 15.26 6.43 3.06
N ILE A 49 14.80 5.20 3.31
CA ILE A 49 13.44 4.76 2.98
C ILE A 49 12.39 5.55 3.76
N LYS A 50 12.61 5.76 5.06
CA LYS A 50 11.71 6.56 5.91
C LYS A 50 11.62 8.01 5.45
N GLU A 51 12.74 8.60 5.05
CA GLU A 51 12.80 9.99 4.59
C GLU A 51 12.28 10.20 3.15
N SER A 52 12.14 9.12 2.36
CA SER A 52 11.70 9.18 0.96
C SER A 52 10.34 8.51 0.74
N LEU A 53 10.29 7.18 0.67
CA LEU A 53 9.11 6.42 0.26
C LEU A 53 7.93 6.62 1.21
N ILE A 54 8.15 6.64 2.53
CA ILE A 54 7.06 6.75 3.51
C ILE A 54 6.33 8.10 3.40
N LYS A 55 7.04 9.16 2.97
CA LYS A 55 6.44 10.49 2.77
C LYS A 55 5.58 10.59 1.51
N LEU A 56 5.63 9.60 0.62
CA LEU A 56 4.82 9.58 -0.59
C LEU A 56 3.45 8.94 -0.30
N PRO A 57 2.33 9.64 -0.56
CA PRO A 57 0.99 9.14 -0.23
C PRO A 57 0.67 7.76 -0.82
N ARG A 58 1.26 7.42 -1.97
CA ARG A 58 1.04 6.13 -2.65
C ARG A 58 1.74 4.94 -2.02
N PHE A 59 2.77 5.18 -1.20
CA PHE A 59 3.55 4.12 -0.54
C PHE A 59 3.19 3.93 0.93
N SER A 60 2.51 4.91 1.54
CA SER A 60 2.00 4.86 2.91
C SER A 60 0.47 4.77 3.00
N CYS A 61 -0.22 4.48 1.88
CA CYS A 61 -1.67 4.32 1.87
C CYS A 61 -2.10 2.94 2.39
N LYS A 62 -3.34 2.90 2.91
CA LYS A 62 -4.04 1.67 3.27
C LYS A 62 -5.11 1.38 2.24
N LEU A 63 -5.08 0.18 1.67
CA LEU A 63 -6.15 -0.27 0.78
C LEU A 63 -7.31 -0.82 1.61
N VAL A 64 -8.51 -0.25 1.43
CA VAL A 64 -9.75 -0.74 2.04
C VAL A 64 -10.55 -1.48 0.97
N ILE A 65 -10.80 -2.77 1.20
CA ILE A 65 -11.61 -3.61 0.32
C ILE A 65 -12.95 -3.86 1.00
N ILE A 66 -14.03 -3.36 0.40
CA ILE A 66 -15.40 -3.61 0.87
C ILE A 66 -15.94 -4.85 0.12
N TYR A 67 -16.12 -5.95 0.84
CA TYR A 67 -16.74 -7.16 0.30
C TYR A 67 -18.25 -7.11 0.54
N ILE A 68 -19.02 -7.13 -0.55
CA ILE A 68 -20.48 -7.30 -0.49
C ILE A 68 -20.78 -8.74 -0.90
N PRO A 69 -21.17 -9.63 0.03
CA PRO A 69 -21.50 -11.01 -0.32
C PRO A 69 -22.69 -11.01 -1.28
N THR A 70 -22.53 -11.70 -2.40
CA THR A 70 -23.52 -11.82 -3.48
C THR A 70 -24.87 -12.38 -3.01
N SER A 71 -24.89 -13.05 -1.86
CA SER A 71 -26.08 -13.65 -1.23
C SER A 71 -27.10 -12.63 -0.69
N ILE A 72 -26.78 -11.34 -0.62
CA ILE A 72 -27.71 -10.28 -0.17
C ILE A 72 -28.41 -9.60 -1.36
N LEU A 73 -27.98 -9.88 -2.59
CA LEU A 73 -28.56 -9.31 -3.82
C LEU A 73 -29.66 -10.19 -4.47
N LEU A 74 -30.07 -11.29 -3.82
CA LEU A 74 -31.12 -12.20 -4.29
C LEU A 74 -32.32 -12.22 -3.35
#